data_AF-A0A8B5Y588-F1
#
_entry.id   AF-A0A8B5Y588-F1
#
_cell.length_a   1.000
_cell.length_b   1.000
_cell.length_c   1.000
_cell.angle_alpha   90.00
_cell.angle_beta   90.00
_cell.angle_gamma   90.00
#
_symmetry.space_group_name_H-M   'P 1'
#
loop_
_entity.id
_entity.type
_entity.pdbx_description
1 polymer ?
#
loop_
_entity_poly.entity_id
_entity_poly.type
_entity_poly.pdbx_seq_one_letter_code
_entity_poly.pdbx_strand_id
1 'polypeptide(L)'
;MNAKREYLVRTFSRTKRKDYENYILNRIWNRLNRLDLKPVTQQYVKRADGKYALLDLYFPQIHLGVECDEGHHKSNALNDEIRTLEIGKMFQAVKENEIKIERIDATDSIEMIHTKIEEIVQLINKLASNSKIIPWSEDVDYAALAVKKGTLSVYDEFTFRTISEAMRCLGKNYDSLQKSYWKFNERYMMWFPQLSIDIGQGNVSNTRGWINLFNKNWTEIEEKRMEKDYIPLNLPEGKPRDRITFMKVKDPIFKTNKYQFVGIFQWDHIEENSVFYKRVAEEIDLTPYNK
;
A
#
# COMPACT_ATOMS: atom_id res chain seq x y z
N MET A 1 -17.35 11.65 13.30
CA MET A 1 -17.79 10.97 12.06
C MET A 1 -17.35 9.51 12.18
N ASN A 2 -18.22 8.53 11.90
CA ASN A 2 -17.86 7.11 12.04
C ASN A 2 -16.93 6.71 10.88
N ALA A 3 -15.63 6.59 11.14
CA ALA A 3 -14.61 6.26 10.13
C ALA A 3 -14.95 4.98 9.36
N LYS A 4 -15.51 3.98 10.05
CA LYS A 4 -15.94 2.70 9.47
C LYS A 4 -17.06 2.88 8.45
N ARG A 5 -18.06 3.71 8.77
CA ARG A 5 -19.16 4.05 7.84
C ARG A 5 -18.61 4.69 6.58
N GLU A 6 -17.76 5.70 6.72
CA GLU A 6 -17.19 6.44 5.59
C GLU A 6 -16.30 5.53 4.73
N TYR A 7 -15.51 4.65 5.36
CA TYR A 7 -14.73 3.63 4.68
C TYR A 7 -15.62 2.74 3.81
N LEU A 8 -16.71 2.20 4.36
CA LEU A 8 -17.61 1.29 3.64
C LEU A 8 -18.30 1.98 2.46
N VAL A 9 -18.84 3.19 2.68
CA VAL A 9 -19.50 3.97 1.62
C VAL A 9 -18.55 4.20 0.45
N ARG A 10 -17.31 4.62 0.73
CA ARG A 10 -16.30 4.86 -0.31
C ARG A 10 -15.82 3.57 -0.97
N THR A 11 -15.63 2.50 -0.19
CA THR A 11 -15.15 1.21 -0.69
C THR A 11 -16.08 0.64 -1.76
N PHE A 12 -17.39 0.71 -1.52
CA PHE A 12 -18.42 0.17 -2.43
C PHE A 12 -18.97 1.19 -3.44
N SER A 13 -18.51 2.45 -3.43
CA SER A 13 -18.86 3.46 -4.43
C SER A 13 -17.76 3.72 -5.49
N ARG A 14 -16.62 3.01 -5.41
CA ARG A 14 -15.41 3.30 -6.22
C ARG A 14 -15.45 2.72 -7.64
N THR A 15 -16.29 1.73 -7.92
CA THR A 15 -16.32 0.89 -9.14
C THR A 15 -17.14 1.52 -10.27
N LYS A 16 -16.86 2.79 -10.62
CA LYS A 16 -17.67 3.59 -11.57
C LYS A 16 -17.67 3.14 -13.04
N ARG A 17 -16.94 2.09 -13.42
CA ARG A 17 -16.78 1.64 -14.82
C ARG A 17 -16.98 0.14 -15.05
N LYS A 18 -17.42 -0.59 -14.03
CA LYS A 18 -17.67 -2.04 -14.08
C LYS A 18 -18.98 -2.33 -13.35
N ASP A 19 -20.08 -2.24 -14.10
CA ASP A 19 -21.42 -2.28 -13.53
C ASP A 19 -21.74 -3.66 -12.91
N TYR A 20 -21.24 -4.73 -13.53
CA TYR A 20 -21.41 -6.11 -13.04
C TYR A 20 -20.56 -6.36 -11.78
N GLU A 21 -19.27 -6.02 -11.80
CA GLU A 21 -18.43 -6.05 -10.60
C GLU A 21 -19.11 -5.30 -9.45
N ASN A 22 -19.54 -4.05 -9.69
CA ASN A 22 -20.17 -3.24 -8.66
C ASN A 22 -21.41 -3.91 -8.06
N TYR A 23 -22.29 -4.47 -8.91
CA TYR A 23 -23.48 -5.19 -8.47
C TYR A 23 -23.11 -6.41 -7.61
N ILE A 24 -22.20 -7.24 -8.09
CA ILE A 24 -21.77 -8.47 -7.43
C ILE A 24 -21.16 -8.17 -6.07
N LEU A 25 -20.20 -7.23 -6.00
CA LEU A 25 -19.50 -6.88 -4.77
C LEU A 25 -20.46 -6.31 -3.71
N ASN A 26 -21.36 -5.41 -4.12
CA ASN A 26 -22.38 -4.86 -3.21
C ASN A 26 -23.33 -5.95 -2.71
N ARG A 27 -23.72 -6.89 -3.58
CA ARG A 27 -24.61 -7.98 -3.20
C ARG A 27 -23.95 -8.94 -2.21
N ILE A 28 -22.69 -9.33 -2.44
CA ILE A 28 -21.88 -10.12 -1.49
C ILE A 28 -21.87 -9.42 -0.12
N TRP A 29 -21.48 -8.14 -0.08
CA TRP A 29 -21.36 -7.41 1.18
C TRP A 29 -22.67 -7.30 1.96
N ASN A 30 -23.76 -6.93 1.28
CA ASN A 30 -25.06 -6.77 1.93
C ASN A 30 -25.65 -8.10 2.41
N ARG A 31 -25.41 -9.19 1.68
CA ARG A 31 -25.83 -10.56 2.09
C ARG A 31 -24.97 -11.10 3.23
N LEU A 32 -23.68 -10.79 3.22
CA LEU A 32 -22.75 -11.19 4.27
C LEU A 32 -23.14 -10.57 5.62
N ASN A 33 -23.55 -9.30 5.63
CA ASN A 33 -24.05 -8.58 6.81
C ASN A 33 -23.13 -8.71 8.06
N ARG A 34 -21.82 -8.53 7.85
CA ARG A 34 -20.80 -8.61 8.90
C ARG A 34 -19.97 -7.34 8.97
N LEU A 35 -19.93 -6.71 10.15
CA LEU A 35 -19.12 -5.51 10.39
C LEU A 35 -17.78 -5.81 11.06
N ASP A 36 -17.54 -7.05 11.44
CA ASP A 36 -16.28 -7.51 12.03
C ASP A 36 -15.25 -7.91 10.98
N LEU A 37 -15.63 -8.04 9.69
CA LEU A 37 -14.72 -8.26 8.57
C LEU A 37 -14.47 -6.96 7.80
N LYS A 38 -13.21 -6.71 7.42
CA LYS A 38 -12.79 -5.57 6.61
C LYS A 38 -12.86 -5.94 5.12
N PRO A 39 -13.75 -5.33 4.32
CA PRO A 39 -13.71 -5.47 2.88
C PRO A 39 -12.63 -4.55 2.30
N VAL A 40 -11.81 -5.07 1.38
CA VAL A 40 -10.85 -4.26 0.61
C VAL A 40 -11.16 -4.46 -0.87
N THR A 41 -11.55 -3.39 -1.57
CA THR A 41 -11.78 -3.46 -3.02
C THR A 41 -10.52 -3.08 -3.79
N GLN A 42 -10.30 -3.73 -4.94
CA GLN A 42 -9.13 -3.50 -5.79
C GLN A 42 -7.80 -3.75 -5.03
N GLN A 43 -7.70 -4.93 -4.42
CA GLN A 43 -6.52 -5.36 -3.66
C GLN A 43 -5.45 -5.89 -4.61
N TYR A 44 -4.21 -5.38 -4.48
CA TYR A 44 -3.10 -5.87 -5.29
C TYR A 44 -2.59 -7.22 -4.76
N VAL A 45 -2.26 -8.11 -5.69
CA VAL A 45 -1.69 -9.42 -5.41
C VAL A 45 -0.37 -9.56 -6.15
N LYS A 46 0.70 -9.92 -5.43
CA LYS A 46 2.00 -10.22 -6.03
C LYS A 46 2.05 -11.69 -6.44
N ARG A 47 2.21 -11.92 -7.74
CA ARG A 47 2.32 -13.26 -8.35
C ARG A 47 3.74 -13.81 -8.23
N ALA A 48 3.87 -15.12 -8.38
CA ALA A 48 5.17 -15.81 -8.34
C ALA A 48 6.14 -15.35 -9.44
N ASP A 49 5.63 -14.88 -10.58
CA ASP A 49 6.42 -14.36 -11.70
C ASP A 49 6.87 -12.89 -11.49
N GLY A 50 6.59 -12.31 -10.31
CA GLY A 50 6.93 -10.94 -9.97
C GLY A 50 5.95 -9.89 -10.51
N LYS A 51 4.92 -10.29 -11.27
CA LYS A 51 3.87 -9.38 -11.73
C LYS A 51 2.81 -9.17 -10.65
N TYR A 52 1.96 -8.19 -10.89
CA TYR A 52 0.84 -7.87 -10.02
C TYR A 52 -0.50 -8.20 -10.68
N ALA A 53 -1.44 -8.68 -9.89
CA ALA A 53 -2.86 -8.80 -10.21
C ALA A 53 -3.70 -7.91 -9.28
N LEU A 54 -4.98 -7.76 -9.60
CA LEU A 54 -5.92 -6.97 -8.82
C LEU A 54 -7.15 -7.82 -8.51
N LEU A 55 -7.38 -8.10 -7.23
CA LEU A 55 -8.61 -8.71 -6.74
C LEU A 55 -9.69 -7.64 -6.62
N ASP A 56 -10.89 -7.95 -7.07
CA ASP A 56 -12.01 -7.01 -7.00
C ASP A 56 -12.48 -6.81 -5.55
N LEU A 57 -12.50 -7.88 -4.75
CA LEU A 57 -12.77 -7.85 -3.31
C LEU A 57 -11.85 -8.80 -2.54
N TYR A 58 -11.36 -8.35 -1.39
CA TYR A 58 -10.48 -9.12 -0.51
C TYR A 58 -10.88 -8.94 0.97
N PHE A 59 -10.83 -10.03 1.73
CA PHE A 59 -11.03 -10.07 3.17
C PHE A 59 -9.74 -10.49 3.88
N PRO A 60 -8.94 -9.54 4.40
CA PRO A 60 -7.62 -9.84 4.98
C PRO A 60 -7.64 -10.87 6.11
N GLN A 61 -8.64 -10.78 6.99
CA GLN A 61 -8.71 -11.60 8.21
C GLN A 61 -8.94 -13.08 7.96
N ILE A 62 -9.37 -13.45 6.74
CA ILE A 62 -9.61 -14.84 6.33
C ILE A 62 -8.85 -15.22 5.06
N HIS A 63 -7.98 -14.34 4.56
CA HIS A 63 -7.19 -14.55 3.35
C HIS A 63 -8.02 -15.02 2.14
N LEU A 64 -9.20 -14.42 1.93
CA LEU A 64 -10.11 -14.77 0.84
C LEU A 64 -10.28 -13.58 -0.12
N GLY A 65 -9.96 -13.80 -1.39
CA GLY A 65 -10.24 -12.92 -2.51
C GLY A 65 -11.42 -13.38 -3.35
N VAL A 66 -12.09 -12.43 -4.00
CA VAL A 66 -13.14 -12.67 -5.00
C VAL A 66 -12.80 -11.86 -6.26
N GLU A 67 -12.83 -12.52 -7.42
CA GLU A 67 -12.68 -11.91 -8.76
C GLU A 67 -13.97 -12.07 -9.57
N CYS A 68 -14.35 -11.01 -10.28
CA CYS A 68 -15.48 -10.95 -11.21
C CYS A 68 -14.95 -10.99 -12.64
N ASP A 69 -15.21 -12.09 -13.35
CA ASP A 69 -14.74 -12.30 -14.72
C ASP A 69 -15.80 -11.76 -15.71
N GLU A 70 -15.65 -10.52 -16.18
CA GLU A 70 -16.62 -9.85 -17.09
C GLU A 70 -16.47 -10.22 -18.58
N GLY A 71 -15.79 -11.32 -18.92
CA GLY A 71 -15.66 -11.84 -20.30
C GLY A 71 -14.77 -11.02 -21.25
N HIS A 72 -14.64 -9.70 -21.07
CA HIS A 72 -13.82 -8.83 -21.91
C HIS A 72 -13.24 -7.62 -21.18
N HIS A 73 -11.94 -7.66 -20.83
CA HIS A 73 -11.16 -6.45 -20.58
C HIS A 73 -9.86 -6.51 -21.38
N LYS A 74 -9.82 -5.74 -22.48
CA LYS A 74 -8.59 -5.49 -23.25
C LYS A 74 -7.52 -4.97 -22.29
N SER A 75 -6.32 -5.56 -22.38
CA SER A 75 -5.14 -5.36 -21.54
C SER A 75 -4.59 -3.92 -21.44
N ASN A 76 -5.29 -2.92 -21.98
CA ASN A 76 -4.81 -1.55 -22.07
C ASN A 76 -5.24 -0.68 -20.88
N ALA A 77 -6.41 -0.92 -20.28
CA ALA A 77 -6.89 -0.14 -19.14
C ALA A 77 -6.07 -0.39 -17.85
N LEU A 78 -5.69 -1.65 -17.62
CA LEU A 78 -4.81 -2.04 -16.50
C LEU A 78 -3.45 -1.35 -16.60
N ASN A 79 -2.89 -1.18 -17.80
CA ASN A 79 -1.61 -0.51 -17.99
C ASN A 79 -1.64 1.00 -17.68
N ASP A 80 -2.77 1.68 -17.89
CA ASP A 80 -2.91 3.10 -17.55
C ASP A 80 -3.27 3.32 -16.06
N GLU A 81 -4.03 2.40 -15.45
CA GLU A 81 -4.28 2.40 -14.00
C GLU A 81 -3.03 2.00 -13.19
N ILE A 82 -2.22 1.07 -13.71
CA ILE A 82 -0.86 0.73 -13.27
C ILE A 82 0.15 1.84 -13.60
N ARG A 83 -0.18 2.84 -14.44
CA ARG A 83 0.68 4.04 -14.60
C ARG A 83 0.33 5.14 -13.60
N THR A 84 -0.92 5.21 -13.16
CA THR A 84 -1.42 6.21 -12.20
C THR A 84 -1.25 5.78 -10.74
N LEU A 85 -0.29 4.88 -10.47
CA LEU A 85 -0.12 4.10 -9.24
C LEU A 85 -0.33 4.90 -7.94
N GLU A 86 -1.20 4.37 -7.09
CA GLU A 86 -1.08 4.59 -5.65
C GLU A 86 -0.03 3.60 -5.12
N ILE A 87 1.26 3.95 -5.23
CA ILE A 87 2.41 3.15 -4.79
C ILE A 87 2.18 2.41 -3.46
N GLY A 88 1.52 3.05 -2.50
CA GLY A 88 1.20 2.45 -1.20
C GLY A 88 0.50 1.09 -1.32
N LYS A 89 -0.32 0.90 -2.36
CA LYS A 89 -1.03 -0.37 -2.59
C LYS A 89 -0.13 -1.52 -3.01
N MET A 90 0.97 -1.27 -3.72
CA MET A 90 1.90 -2.35 -4.09
C MET A 90 2.71 -2.83 -2.89
N PHE A 91 3.04 -1.94 -1.95
CA PHE A 91 3.63 -2.36 -0.67
C PHE A 91 2.64 -3.18 0.16
N GLN A 92 1.35 -2.89 0.05
CA GLN A 92 0.28 -3.66 0.68
C GLN A 92 -0.13 -4.89 -0.14
N ALA A 93 0.64 -5.27 -1.18
CA ALA A 93 0.30 -6.42 -2.00
C ALA A 93 0.49 -7.71 -1.20
N VAL A 94 -0.55 -8.53 -1.22
CA VAL A 94 -0.56 -9.86 -0.61
C VAL A 94 0.01 -10.87 -1.60
N LYS A 95 0.70 -11.91 -1.11
CA LYS A 95 1.26 -12.92 -2.02
C LYS A 95 0.17 -13.87 -2.47
N GLU A 96 0.16 -14.20 -3.76
CA GLU A 96 -0.86 -15.06 -4.37
C GLU A 96 -1.00 -16.42 -3.67
N ASN A 97 0.11 -17.02 -3.25
CA ASN A 97 0.13 -18.31 -2.56
C ASN A 97 -0.43 -18.28 -1.13
N GLU A 98 -0.70 -17.09 -0.58
CA GLU A 98 -1.27 -16.89 0.75
C GLU A 98 -2.78 -16.60 0.69
N ILE A 99 -3.39 -16.58 -0.51
CA ILE A 99 -4.77 -16.16 -0.71
C ILE A 99 -5.58 -17.28 -1.36
N LYS A 100 -6.76 -17.55 -0.82
CA LYS A 100 -7.77 -18.33 -1.53
C LYS A 100 -8.57 -17.39 -2.44
N ILE A 101 -8.64 -17.68 -3.74
CA ILE A 101 -9.37 -16.85 -4.71
C ILE A 101 -10.62 -17.61 -5.19
N GLU A 102 -11.79 -16.99 -5.04
CA GLU A 102 -13.04 -17.44 -5.64
C GLU A 102 -13.37 -16.57 -6.86
N ARG A 103 -13.92 -17.17 -7.92
CA ARG A 103 -14.28 -16.47 -9.16
C ARG A 103 -15.79 -16.51 -9.38
N ILE A 104 -16.33 -15.42 -9.92
CA ILE A 104 -17.70 -15.31 -10.40
C ILE A 104 -17.62 -14.90 -11.86
N ASP A 105 -18.13 -15.74 -12.77
CA ASP A 105 -18.30 -15.37 -14.17
C ASP A 105 -19.47 -14.39 -14.27
N ALA A 106 -19.19 -13.15 -14.65
CA ALA A 106 -20.21 -12.12 -14.77
C ALA A 106 -20.96 -12.17 -16.11
N THR A 107 -20.62 -13.12 -16.98
CA THR A 107 -21.35 -13.42 -18.22
C THR A 107 -22.47 -14.45 -18.03
N ASP A 108 -22.50 -15.12 -16.87
CA ASP A 108 -23.54 -16.07 -16.48
C ASP A 108 -24.93 -15.42 -16.31
N SER A 109 -25.97 -16.26 -16.26
CA SER A 109 -27.33 -15.79 -15.92
C SER A 109 -27.38 -15.20 -14.52
N ILE A 110 -28.31 -14.28 -14.28
CA ILE A 110 -28.46 -13.63 -12.98
C ILE A 110 -28.73 -14.65 -11.85
N GLU A 111 -29.43 -15.74 -12.14
CA GLU A 111 -29.70 -16.84 -11.21
C GLU A 111 -28.43 -17.61 -10.83
N MET A 112 -27.56 -17.87 -11.82
CA MET A 112 -26.27 -18.51 -11.59
C MET A 112 -25.33 -17.60 -10.78
N ILE A 113 -25.26 -16.31 -11.14
CA ILE A 113 -24.51 -15.30 -10.38
C ILE A 113 -25.00 -15.24 -8.93
N HIS A 114 -26.32 -15.24 -8.70
CA HIS A 114 -26.87 -15.23 -7.33
C HIS A 114 -26.52 -16.49 -6.56
N THR A 115 -26.61 -17.66 -7.19
CA THR A 115 -26.23 -18.93 -6.58
C THR A 115 -24.76 -18.89 -6.15
N LYS A 116 -23.87 -18.42 -7.03
CA LYS A 116 -22.44 -18.29 -6.72
C LYS A 116 -22.15 -17.30 -5.60
N ILE A 117 -22.88 -16.18 -5.56
CA ILE A 117 -22.80 -15.21 -4.45
C ILE A 117 -23.16 -15.86 -3.12
N GLU A 118 -24.24 -16.66 -3.07
CA GLU A 118 -24.64 -17.34 -1.84
C GLU A 118 -23.60 -18.37 -1.38
N GLU A 119 -23.00 -19.13 -2.30
CA GLU A 119 -21.88 -20.05 -2.00
C GLU A 119 -20.70 -19.29 -1.37
N ILE A 120 -20.33 -18.15 -1.95
CA ILE A 120 -19.22 -17.33 -1.45
C ILE A 120 -19.54 -16.74 -0.07
N VAL A 121 -20.77 -16.26 0.15
CA VAL A 121 -21.21 -15.75 1.46
C VAL A 121 -21.17 -16.87 2.51
N GLN A 122 -21.60 -18.08 2.18
CA GLN A 122 -21.51 -19.24 3.07
C GLN A 122 -20.05 -19.60 3.39
N LEU A 123 -19.18 -19.57 2.38
CA LEU A 123 -17.74 -19.80 2.56
C LEU A 123 -17.10 -18.75 3.48
N ILE A 124 -17.38 -17.46 3.27
CA ILE A 124 -16.88 -16.38 4.12
C ILE A 124 -17.31 -16.61 5.57
N ASN A 125 -18.59 -16.89 5.80
CA ASN A 125 -19.12 -17.17 7.14
C ASN A 125 -18.45 -18.38 7.79
N LYS A 126 -18.22 -19.46 7.03
CA LYS A 126 -17.52 -20.65 7.52
C LYS A 126 -16.09 -20.33 7.92
N LEU A 127 -15.32 -19.66 7.06
CA LEU A 127 -13.93 -19.29 7.34
C LEU A 127 -13.84 -18.40 8.57
N ALA A 128 -14.71 -17.39 8.65
CA ALA A 128 -14.67 -16.41 9.72
C ALA A 128 -15.26 -16.91 11.06
N SER A 129 -16.01 -18.02 11.06
CA SER A 129 -16.47 -18.70 12.30
C SER A 129 -15.43 -19.71 12.82
N ASN A 130 -14.69 -20.35 11.92
CA ASN A 130 -13.65 -21.33 12.27
C ASN A 130 -12.34 -20.67 12.71
N SER A 131 -12.12 -19.45 12.25
CA SER A 131 -10.93 -18.66 12.56
C SER A 131 -11.17 -17.84 13.82
N LYS A 132 -10.21 -17.82 14.75
CA LYS A 132 -10.14 -16.78 15.80
C LYS A 132 -9.78 -15.44 15.15
N ILE A 133 -10.66 -14.91 14.28
CA ILE A 133 -10.39 -13.65 13.60
C ILE A 133 -10.27 -12.54 14.64
N ILE A 134 -9.36 -11.60 14.39
CA ILE A 134 -9.34 -10.34 15.11
C ILE A 134 -10.38 -9.44 14.42
N PRO A 135 -11.43 -8.98 15.12
CA PRO A 135 -12.45 -8.12 14.52
C PRO A 135 -11.83 -6.86 13.93
N TRP A 136 -12.35 -6.42 12.78
CA TRP A 136 -11.90 -5.22 12.11
C TRP A 136 -12.16 -3.99 13.00
N SER A 137 -11.09 -3.26 13.27
CA SER A 137 -11.10 -1.93 13.91
C SER A 137 -10.53 -0.89 12.95
N GLU A 138 -11.06 0.33 12.99
CA GLU A 138 -10.45 1.51 12.34
C GLU A 138 -9.45 2.21 13.26
N ASP A 139 -9.51 1.95 14.57
CA ASP A 139 -8.64 2.54 15.59
C ASP A 139 -7.46 1.61 15.87
N VAL A 140 -6.72 1.25 14.82
CA VAL A 140 -5.54 0.39 14.92
C VAL A 140 -4.30 1.23 15.17
N ASP A 141 -3.63 0.98 16.29
CA ASP A 141 -2.32 1.55 16.56
C ASP A 141 -1.22 0.71 15.89
N TYR A 142 -0.95 0.99 14.61
CA TYR A 142 0.07 0.27 13.84
C TYR A 142 1.47 0.43 14.41
N ALA A 143 1.77 1.52 15.13
CA ALA A 143 3.06 1.67 15.79
C ALA A 143 3.18 0.66 16.94
N ALA A 144 2.15 0.53 17.78
CA ALA A 144 2.14 -0.46 18.85
C ALA A 144 2.20 -1.89 18.31
N LEU A 145 1.50 -2.19 17.21
CA LEU A 145 1.56 -3.49 16.54
C LEU A 145 2.96 -3.80 16.01
N ALA A 146 3.62 -2.84 15.36
CA ALA A 146 4.99 -2.98 14.88
C ALA A 146 5.97 -3.25 16.03
N VAL A 147 5.88 -2.49 17.14
CA VAL A 147 6.71 -2.73 18.33
C VAL A 147 6.47 -4.11 18.91
N LYS A 148 5.20 -4.54 19.03
CA LYS A 148 4.86 -5.89 19.52
C LYS A 148 5.38 -7.00 18.60
N LYS A 149 5.33 -6.80 17.29
CA LYS A 149 5.88 -7.71 16.28
C LYS A 149 7.41 -7.79 16.37
N GLY A 150 8.06 -6.70 16.78
CA GLY A 150 9.52 -6.59 16.90
C GLY A 150 10.23 -6.28 15.59
N THR A 151 9.53 -6.34 14.45
CA THR A 151 10.05 -5.99 13.13
C THR A 151 9.06 -5.14 12.35
N LEU A 152 9.57 -4.38 11.38
CA LEU A 152 8.77 -3.65 10.40
C LEU A 152 9.23 -4.03 9.00
N SER A 153 8.30 -4.51 8.18
CA SER A 153 8.55 -5.04 6.85
C SER A 153 7.77 -4.26 5.79
N VAL A 154 8.29 -4.23 4.56
CA VAL A 154 7.58 -3.62 3.41
C VAL A 154 6.28 -4.33 3.06
N TYR A 155 6.09 -5.56 3.54
CA TYR A 155 4.88 -6.37 3.33
C TYR A 155 3.82 -6.17 4.43
N ASP A 156 4.11 -5.37 5.46
CA ASP A 156 3.14 -5.06 6.49
C ASP A 156 2.06 -4.10 5.97
N GLU A 157 0.81 -4.31 6.42
CA GLU A 157 -0.30 -3.37 6.15
C GLU A 157 -0.22 -2.07 6.96
N PHE A 158 0.89 -1.88 7.69
CA PHE A 158 1.07 -0.79 8.63
C PHE A 158 1.20 0.54 7.91
N THR A 159 0.30 1.46 8.25
CA THR A 159 0.32 2.83 7.72
C THR A 159 0.21 3.83 8.85
N PHE A 160 0.93 4.93 8.74
CA PHE A 160 1.03 5.95 9.79
C PHE A 160 0.47 7.27 9.27
N ARG A 161 -0.35 7.96 10.05
CA ARG A 161 -0.97 9.24 9.64
C ARG A 161 0.03 10.38 9.64
N THR A 162 1.04 10.31 10.50
CA THR A 162 2.05 11.36 10.66
C THR A 162 3.45 10.76 10.78
N ILE A 163 4.46 11.61 10.55
CA ILE A 163 5.87 11.28 10.80
C ILE A 163 6.05 10.90 12.28
N SER A 164 5.47 11.67 13.21
CA SER A 164 5.51 11.35 14.64
C SER A 164 4.95 9.96 14.94
N GLU A 165 3.82 9.60 14.32
CA GLU A 165 3.20 8.29 14.50
C GLU A 165 4.08 7.15 13.97
N ALA A 166 4.72 7.32 12.81
CA ALA A 166 5.71 6.36 12.31
C ALA A 166 6.91 6.22 13.26
N MET A 167 7.40 7.33 13.80
CA MET A 167 8.56 7.32 14.70
C MET A 167 8.31 6.60 16.03
N ARG A 168 7.05 6.44 16.45
CA ARG A 168 6.71 5.64 17.64
C ARG A 168 7.15 4.17 17.51
N CYS A 169 7.16 3.59 16.31
CA CYS A 169 7.64 2.21 16.14
C CYS A 169 9.16 2.07 16.35
N LEU A 170 9.90 3.18 16.28
CA LEU A 170 11.34 3.27 16.50
C LEU A 170 11.67 3.86 17.89
N GLY A 171 10.73 3.76 18.84
CA GLY A 171 10.91 4.23 20.22
C GLY A 171 11.05 5.74 20.37
N LYS A 172 10.63 6.53 19.38
CA LYS A 172 10.69 8.00 19.43
C LYS A 172 9.29 8.61 19.52
N ASN A 173 9.05 9.34 20.59
CA ASN A 173 7.80 10.08 20.80
C ASN A 173 8.06 11.57 20.54
N TYR A 174 7.60 12.07 19.40
CA TYR A 174 7.68 13.49 19.03
C TYR A 174 6.28 14.11 19.07
N ASP A 175 6.13 15.28 19.69
CA ASP A 175 4.85 16.01 19.71
C ASP A 175 4.41 16.41 18.30
N SER A 176 5.35 16.92 17.49
CA SER A 176 5.14 17.26 16.09
C SER A 176 6.46 17.25 15.34
N LEU A 177 6.50 16.61 14.18
CA LEU A 177 7.67 16.57 13.32
C LEU A 177 7.27 16.77 11.85
N GLN A 178 7.80 17.83 11.24
CA GLN A 178 7.56 18.15 9.82
C GLN A 178 8.82 18.01 8.95
N LYS A 179 10.00 17.86 9.56
CA LYS A 179 11.25 17.64 8.83
C LYS A 179 11.20 16.23 8.21
N SER A 180 11.40 16.14 6.90
CA SER A 180 11.29 14.88 6.15
C SER A 180 12.60 14.09 6.04
N TYR A 181 13.71 14.60 6.58
CA TYR A 181 14.97 13.85 6.61
C TYR A 181 15.87 14.33 7.77
N TRP A 182 16.53 13.42 8.46
CA TRP A 182 17.50 13.76 9.51
C TRP A 182 18.37 12.54 9.90
N LYS A 183 19.47 12.78 10.60
CA LYS A 183 20.29 11.72 11.20
C LYS A 183 19.50 11.02 12.30
N PHE A 184 19.27 9.72 12.16
CA PHE A 184 18.61 8.90 13.18
C PHE A 184 19.61 8.40 14.22
N ASN A 185 20.71 7.79 13.75
CA ASN A 185 21.82 7.33 14.57
C ASN A 185 23.11 7.26 13.71
N GLU A 186 24.16 6.61 14.17
CA GLU A 186 25.41 6.52 13.40
C GLU A 186 25.28 5.70 12.11
N ARG A 187 24.37 4.72 12.08
CA ARG A 187 24.13 3.86 10.92
C ARG A 187 23.10 4.44 9.96
N TYR A 188 22.03 5.04 10.51
CA TYR A 188 20.83 5.36 9.75
C TYR A 188 20.50 6.85 9.70
N MET A 189 19.93 7.24 8.56
CA MET A 189 19.18 8.46 8.35
C MET A 189 17.69 8.12 8.29
N MET A 190 16.83 8.99 8.82
CA MET A 190 15.41 8.96 8.52
C MET A 190 15.15 9.66 7.20
N TRP A 191 14.27 9.09 6.38
CA TRP A 191 13.81 9.70 5.14
C TRP A 191 12.32 9.48 4.94
N PHE A 192 11.59 10.58 4.73
CA PHE A 192 10.16 10.63 4.52
C PHE A 192 9.84 11.31 3.17
N PRO A 193 10.30 10.73 2.04
CA PRO A 193 10.11 11.33 0.74
C PRO A 193 8.63 11.36 0.37
N GLN A 194 8.26 12.36 -0.44
CA GLN A 194 6.99 12.34 -1.15
C GLN A 194 7.26 11.85 -2.57
N LEU A 195 6.57 10.78 -2.96
CA LEU A 195 6.64 10.28 -4.31
C LEU A 195 6.12 11.32 -5.29
N SER A 196 6.88 11.50 -6.37
CA SER A 196 6.50 12.25 -7.53
C SER A 196 5.76 11.36 -8.53
N ILE A 197 4.59 11.80 -8.96
CA ILE A 197 3.73 11.10 -9.93
C ILE A 197 3.70 11.87 -11.24
N ASP A 198 3.63 11.15 -12.35
CA ASP A 198 3.36 11.75 -13.66
C ASP A 198 1.99 12.46 -13.62
N ILE A 199 1.97 13.73 -13.99
CA ILE A 199 0.76 14.56 -14.05
C ILE A 199 0.35 14.85 -15.50
N GLY A 200 0.97 14.16 -16.47
CA GLY A 200 0.74 14.28 -17.90
C GLY A 200 1.69 15.27 -18.58
N GLN A 201 1.74 15.17 -19.92
CA GLN A 201 2.50 16.09 -20.79
C GLN A 201 4.01 16.15 -20.49
N GLY A 202 4.57 15.07 -19.95
CA GLY A 202 5.99 14.99 -19.58
C GLY A 202 6.34 15.69 -18.26
N ASN A 203 5.35 16.11 -17.47
CA ASN A 203 5.56 16.74 -16.17
C ASN A 203 5.37 15.76 -15.03
N VAL A 204 6.13 15.95 -13.95
CA VAL A 204 6.02 15.15 -12.73
C VAL A 204 5.68 16.08 -11.56
N SER A 205 4.81 15.64 -10.66
CA SER A 205 4.53 16.36 -9.42
C SER A 205 5.80 16.49 -8.58
N ASN A 206 5.96 17.62 -7.90
CA ASN A 206 7.10 17.88 -7.03
C ASN A 206 6.64 18.47 -5.70
N THR A 207 7.51 18.36 -4.70
CA THR A 207 7.31 19.05 -3.42
C THR A 207 8.48 20.00 -3.19
N ARG A 208 8.22 21.31 -3.31
CA ARG A 208 9.25 22.35 -3.14
C ARG A 208 10.45 22.13 -4.09
N GLY A 209 10.20 21.73 -5.33
CA GLY A 209 11.23 21.49 -6.34
C GLY A 209 11.89 20.10 -6.29
N TRP A 210 11.53 19.24 -5.34
CA TRP A 210 12.03 17.86 -5.27
C TRP A 210 11.15 16.89 -6.03
N ILE A 211 11.79 16.08 -6.88
CA ILE A 211 11.20 14.99 -7.63
C ILE A 211 11.79 13.67 -7.08
N ASN A 212 10.92 12.77 -6.60
CA ASN A 212 11.32 11.43 -6.17
C ASN A 212 10.63 10.39 -7.04
N LEU A 213 11.37 9.70 -7.89
CA LEU A 213 10.87 8.64 -8.75
C LEU A 213 11.29 7.29 -8.19
N PHE A 214 10.43 6.30 -8.34
CA PHE A 214 10.75 4.92 -8.04
C PHE A 214 10.84 4.15 -9.35
N ASN A 215 11.81 3.25 -9.48
CA ASN A 215 11.87 2.35 -10.62
C ASN A 215 10.68 1.36 -10.63
N LYS A 216 10.44 0.71 -11.78
CA LYS A 216 9.28 -0.19 -11.99
C LYS A 216 9.20 -1.35 -10.99
N ASN A 217 10.35 -1.80 -10.48
CA ASN A 217 10.45 -2.94 -9.57
C ASN A 217 10.50 -2.52 -8.09
N TRP A 218 10.41 -1.23 -7.80
CA TRP A 218 10.41 -0.67 -6.46
C TRP A 218 11.67 -0.99 -5.65
N THR A 219 12.81 -1.12 -6.32
CA THR A 219 14.11 -1.40 -5.69
C THR A 219 15.04 -0.20 -5.70
N GLU A 220 14.68 0.88 -6.40
CA GLU A 220 15.54 2.05 -6.54
C GLU A 220 14.72 3.34 -6.51
N ILE A 221 15.21 4.33 -5.77
CA ILE A 221 14.65 5.68 -5.73
C ILE A 221 15.65 6.63 -6.39
N GLU A 222 15.18 7.38 -7.38
CA GLU A 222 15.85 8.52 -8.00
C GLU A 222 15.33 9.80 -7.32
N GLU A 223 16.21 10.54 -6.66
CA GLU A 223 15.94 11.85 -6.06
C GLU A 223 16.61 12.92 -6.91
N LYS A 224 15.83 13.85 -7.46
CA LYS A 224 16.34 14.96 -8.27
C LYS A 224 15.65 16.28 -7.97
N ARG A 225 16.33 17.36 -8.35
CA ARG A 225 15.80 18.73 -8.29
C ARG A 225 15.26 19.14 -9.66
N MET A 226 14.22 19.97 -9.67
CA MET A 226 13.69 20.55 -10.92
C MET A 226 14.72 21.48 -11.58
N GLU A 227 15.49 22.20 -10.78
CA GLU A 227 16.54 23.06 -11.27
C GLU A 227 17.65 22.20 -11.90
N LYS A 228 17.85 22.32 -13.23
CA LYS A 228 18.82 21.51 -13.98
C LYS A 228 20.26 21.77 -13.54
N ASP A 229 20.55 22.98 -13.10
CA ASP A 229 21.88 23.39 -12.63
C ASP A 229 22.14 23.00 -11.17
N TYR A 230 21.18 22.31 -10.54
CA TYR A 230 21.41 21.75 -9.20
C TYR A 230 22.44 20.64 -9.28
N ILE A 231 23.58 20.87 -8.65
CA ILE A 231 24.59 19.84 -8.42
C ILE A 231 24.28 19.23 -7.05
N PRO A 232 23.92 17.94 -6.97
CA PRO A 232 23.82 17.25 -5.70
C PRO A 232 25.14 17.41 -4.95
N LEU A 233 25.11 18.08 -3.80
CA LEU A 233 26.32 18.31 -2.99
C LEU A 233 26.96 16.96 -2.69
N ASN A 234 28.28 16.87 -2.94
CA ASN A 234 29.12 15.73 -2.59
C ASN A 234 28.69 15.18 -1.23
N LEU A 235 28.29 13.91 -1.20
CA LEU A 235 28.06 13.21 0.05
C LEU A 235 29.33 13.38 0.89
N PRO A 236 29.20 13.75 2.19
CA PRO A 236 30.37 14.05 3.02
C PRO A 236 31.38 12.91 2.92
N GLU A 237 32.67 13.22 2.81
CA GLU A 237 33.77 12.25 2.71
C GLU A 237 33.51 11.05 3.64
N GLY A 238 33.12 9.91 3.05
CA GLY A 238 32.67 8.73 3.80
C GLY A 238 31.52 7.97 3.12
N LYS A 239 31.21 6.78 3.64
CA LYS A 239 30.01 6.04 3.22
C LYS A 239 28.77 6.75 3.78
N PRO A 240 27.84 7.23 2.94
CA PRO A 240 26.59 7.82 3.41
C PRO A 240 25.80 6.79 4.24
N ARG A 241 25.11 7.29 5.26
CA ARG A 241 24.25 6.46 6.13
C ARG A 241 23.09 5.90 5.34
N ASP A 242 22.74 4.65 5.62
CA ASP A 242 21.58 4.01 5.02
C ASP A 242 20.29 4.74 5.47
N ARG A 243 19.30 4.84 4.60
CA ARG A 243 18.05 5.56 4.84
C ARG A 243 16.96 4.58 5.24
N ILE A 244 16.41 4.73 6.44
CA ILE A 244 15.13 4.11 6.82
C ILE A 244 14.04 4.96 6.18
N THR A 245 13.38 4.40 5.16
CA THR A 245 12.51 5.17 4.27
C THR A 245 11.04 4.89 4.55
N PHE A 246 10.29 5.95 4.87
CA PHE A 246 8.85 5.96 4.99
C PHE A 246 8.24 6.83 3.90
N MET A 247 7.77 6.21 2.82
CA MET A 247 7.21 6.95 1.69
C MET A 247 5.86 7.56 2.07
N LYS A 248 5.67 8.83 1.73
CA LYS A 248 4.37 9.48 1.80
C LYS A 248 3.50 9.03 0.64
N VAL A 249 2.41 8.33 0.94
CA VAL A 249 1.46 7.75 -0.01
C VAL A 249 0.05 8.31 0.23
N LYS A 250 -0.80 8.26 -0.78
CA LYS A 250 -2.22 8.57 -0.61
C LYS A 250 -2.99 7.31 -0.23
N ASP A 251 -3.83 7.43 0.79
CA ASP A 251 -4.81 6.41 1.14
C ASP A 251 -5.82 6.23 -0.02
N PRO A 252 -6.07 5.01 -0.49
CA PRO A 252 -6.96 4.76 -1.62
C PRO A 252 -8.40 5.21 -1.43
N ILE A 253 -8.87 5.12 -0.19
CA ILE A 253 -10.27 5.25 0.19
C ILE A 253 -10.51 6.71 0.57
N PHE A 254 -9.78 7.20 1.55
CA PHE A 254 -9.93 8.54 2.11
C PHE A 254 -9.20 9.62 1.32
N LYS A 255 -8.25 9.25 0.45
CA LYS A 255 -7.37 10.18 -0.29
C LYS A 255 -6.54 11.10 0.61
N THR A 256 -6.38 10.73 1.87
CA THR A 256 -5.53 11.38 2.86
C THR A 256 -4.09 10.92 2.71
N ASN A 257 -3.14 11.74 3.17
CA ASN A 257 -1.74 11.32 3.19
C ASN A 257 -1.49 10.37 4.35
N LYS A 258 -0.72 9.31 4.07
CA LYS A 258 -0.18 8.36 5.04
C LYS A 258 1.30 8.12 4.74
N TYR A 259 1.99 7.52 5.69
CA TYR A 259 3.37 7.09 5.57
C TYR A 259 3.43 5.57 5.68
N GLN A 260 4.22 4.94 4.83
CA GLN A 260 4.43 3.50 4.83
C GLN A 260 5.92 3.20 4.72
N PHE A 261 6.39 2.19 5.45
CA PHE A 261 7.78 1.74 5.33
C PHE A 261 8.00 1.07 3.98
N VAL A 262 9.03 1.50 3.25
CA VAL A 262 9.32 1.01 1.89
C VAL A 262 10.68 0.34 1.76
N GLY A 263 11.41 0.24 2.88
CA GLY A 263 12.70 -0.44 2.99
C GLY A 263 13.81 0.44 3.51
N ILE A 264 15.00 -0.15 3.59
CA ILE A 264 16.26 0.53 3.88
C ILE A 264 16.98 0.78 2.55
N PHE A 265 17.37 2.02 2.30
CA PHE A 265 17.97 2.45 1.04
C PHE A 265 19.39 2.94 1.24
N GLN A 266 20.32 2.41 0.46
CA GLN A 266 21.69 2.87 0.43
C GLN A 266 21.91 3.75 -0.80
N TRP A 267 22.73 4.79 -0.64
CA TRP A 267 23.18 5.57 -1.79
C TRP A 267 23.96 4.68 -2.77
N ASP A 268 23.76 4.91 -4.06
CA ASP A 268 24.40 4.13 -5.12
C ASP A 268 25.31 4.99 -6.01
N HIS A 269 24.74 5.95 -6.74
CA HIS A 269 25.51 6.83 -7.62
C HIS A 269 24.80 8.18 -7.85
N ILE A 270 25.49 9.08 -8.54
CA ILE A 270 24.94 10.34 -9.06
C ILE A 270 25.07 10.28 -10.58
N GLU A 271 23.99 10.64 -11.28
CA GLU A 271 23.97 10.85 -12.74
C GLU A 271 23.32 12.20 -13.00
N GLU A 272 24.06 13.09 -13.67
CA GLU A 272 23.65 14.49 -13.90
C GLU A 272 23.23 15.21 -12.59
N ASN A 273 21.97 15.59 -12.46
CA ASN A 273 21.38 16.25 -11.29
C ASN A 273 20.58 15.29 -10.39
N SER A 274 20.72 13.98 -10.60
CA SER A 274 19.94 12.93 -9.95
C SER A 274 20.80 12.08 -9.03
N VAL A 275 20.25 11.73 -7.88
CA VAL A 275 20.88 10.85 -6.88
C VAL A 275 20.08 9.56 -6.78
N PHE A 276 20.76 8.43 -6.96
CA PHE A 276 20.13 7.12 -6.95
C PHE A 276 20.39 6.41 -5.63
N TYR A 277 19.35 5.77 -5.10
CA TYR A 277 19.41 4.95 -3.90
C TYR A 277 18.84 3.56 -4.18
N LYS A 278 19.59 2.51 -3.85
CA LYS A 278 19.17 1.12 -3.99
C LYS A 278 18.66 0.57 -2.66
N ARG A 279 17.56 -0.18 -2.70
CA ARG A 279 17.01 -0.89 -1.55
C ARG A 279 17.94 -2.04 -1.17
N VAL A 280 18.43 -2.02 0.07
CA VAL A 280 19.33 -3.03 0.64
C VAL A 280 18.65 -3.92 1.69
N ALA A 281 17.50 -3.50 2.22
CA ALA A 281 16.68 -4.34 3.08
C ALA A 281 15.18 -4.03 2.92
N GLU A 282 14.36 -5.07 3.07
CA GLU A 282 12.89 -5.01 3.07
C GLU A 282 12.30 -5.07 4.48
N GLU A 283 13.15 -5.19 5.49
CA GLU A 283 12.75 -5.30 6.90
C GLU A 283 13.77 -4.59 7.80
N ILE A 284 13.30 -4.10 8.95
CA ILE A 284 14.11 -3.58 10.04
C ILE A 284 13.70 -4.20 11.38
N ASP A 285 14.69 -4.64 12.16
CA ASP A 285 14.51 -5.05 13.55
C ASP A 285 14.28 -3.81 14.43
N LEU A 286 13.15 -3.79 15.14
CA LEU A 286 12.73 -2.70 16.01
C LEU A 286 13.17 -2.90 17.47
N THR A 287 13.59 -4.11 17.84
CA THR A 287 14.00 -4.48 19.21
C THR A 287 15.10 -3.57 19.78
N PRO A 288 16.12 -3.15 19.02
CA PRO A 288 17.17 -2.26 19.53
C PRO A 288 16.68 -0.86 19.92
N TYR A 289 15.50 -0.44 19.45
CA TYR A 289 15.01 0.93 19.60
C TYR A 289 13.88 1.07 20.64
N ASN A 290 13.29 -0.03 21.10
CA ASN A 290 12.11 -0.05 21.97
C ASN A 290 12.38 -0.74 23.32
N LYS A 291 13.56 -0.49 23.90
CA LYS A 291 13.95 -0.98 25.22
C LYS A 291 13.44 -0.08 26.33
#